data_AF-A0A7S2RCE1-F1
#
_entry.id   AF-A0A7S2RCE1-F1
#
_cell.length_a   1.000
_cell.length_b   1.000
_cell.length_c   1.000
_cell.angle_alpha   90.00
_cell.angle_beta   90.00
_cell.angle_gamma   90.00
#
_symmetry.space_group_name_H-M   'P 1'
#
loop_
_entity.id
_entity.type
_entity.pdbx_description
1 polymer ?
#
loop_
_entity_poly.entity_id
_entity_poly.type
_entity_poly.pdbx_seq_one_letter_code
_entity_poly.pdbx_strand_id
1 'polypeptide(L)'
;MSVKDDLPTAMYVRGSCNTLLFKQADIEAVYTLGCYGSSSCTNTLKPLFMRKNRKRFRDQDAEASWVEPWKLSMMESYYLLVRGEINIVSDDKQLTAAEFWKECSTSEGVSCASDFALLYAAFFSLREQGWVVKMGRSYGGDLVVYQGDPDFFHSQFCVLVKDSKTTPWNWLSVSREMRVSQQTAKEVMLCEVTLLEDAAVPGCKATVDCAVMLRWMLQHEELGKERQVLGKLKKKLIAPVLKIKKQQEKQAKKQKESTTEKSSVK
;
A
#
# COMPACT_ATOMS: atom_id res chain seq x y z
N MET A 1 2.66 -31.11 -15.80
CA MET A 1 3.69 -30.06 -15.57
C MET A 1 3.37 -28.92 -16.51
N SER A 2 2.58 -27.95 -16.04
CA SER A 2 2.08 -26.85 -16.88
C SER A 2 3.08 -25.72 -16.86
N VAL A 3 3.74 -25.54 -17.99
CA VAL A 3 4.27 -24.30 -18.56
C VAL A 3 3.73 -23.04 -17.84
N LYS A 4 4.56 -22.41 -17.00
CA LYS A 4 4.37 -21.03 -16.51
C LYS A 4 5.10 -20.09 -17.48
N ASP A 5 4.67 -20.08 -18.74
CA ASP A 5 5.23 -19.15 -19.71
C ASP A 5 4.51 -17.80 -19.53
N ASP A 6 5.33 -16.76 -19.34
CA ASP A 6 4.99 -15.33 -19.26
C ASP A 6 4.41 -14.80 -17.93
N LEU A 7 5.16 -14.98 -16.84
CA LEU A 7 5.00 -14.09 -15.66
C LEU A 7 5.42 -12.65 -16.01
N PRO A 8 4.69 -11.63 -15.54
CA PRO A 8 5.08 -10.23 -15.64
C PRO A 8 6.53 -9.98 -15.25
N THR A 9 7.29 -9.31 -16.11
CA THR A 9 8.72 -9.08 -15.87
C THR A 9 9.00 -7.60 -15.62
N ALA A 10 9.54 -7.31 -14.43
CA ALA A 10 10.02 -6.00 -14.03
C ALA A 10 11.49 -5.83 -14.39
N MET A 11 11.83 -4.72 -15.05
CA MET A 11 13.22 -4.33 -15.26
C MET A 11 13.68 -3.47 -14.08
N TYR A 12 14.73 -3.92 -13.39
CA TYR A 12 15.37 -3.16 -12.33
C TYR A 12 16.39 -2.20 -12.92
N VAL A 13 16.17 -0.89 -12.73
CA VAL A 13 17.06 0.17 -13.20
C VAL A 13 17.74 0.81 -11.99
N ARG A 14 19.05 0.62 -11.88
CA ARG A 14 19.90 1.24 -10.85
C ARG A 14 20.15 2.71 -11.18
N GLY A 15 20.03 3.59 -10.18
CA GLY A 15 20.26 5.03 -10.33
C GLY A 15 20.03 5.77 -9.01
N SER A 16 19.91 7.11 -9.05
CA SER A 16 19.66 7.94 -7.85
C SER A 16 18.34 7.64 -7.14
N CYS A 17 17.38 7.07 -7.87
CA CYS A 17 16.16 6.48 -7.34
C CYS A 17 16.01 5.11 -7.98
N ASN A 18 16.48 4.07 -7.31
CA ASN A 18 16.27 2.68 -7.74
C ASN A 18 14.79 2.45 -8.07
N THR A 19 14.53 2.15 -9.34
CA THR A 19 13.18 2.09 -9.89
C THR A 19 12.99 0.79 -10.64
N LEU A 20 11.86 0.13 -10.41
CA LEU A 20 11.45 -1.04 -11.19
C LEU A 20 10.39 -0.64 -12.21
N LEU A 21 10.68 -0.88 -13.49
CA LEU A 21 9.81 -0.54 -14.61
C LEU A 21 9.11 -1.80 -15.14
N PHE A 22 7.80 -1.70 -15.39
CA PHE A 22 7.02 -2.76 -16.02
C PHE A 22 6.74 -2.49 -17.48
N LYS A 23 6.67 -3.56 -18.28
CA LYS A 23 6.15 -3.52 -19.64
C LYS A 23 4.66 -3.18 -19.61
N GLN A 24 4.19 -2.49 -20.65
CA GLN A 24 2.81 -1.99 -20.73
C GLN A 24 1.76 -3.10 -20.69
N ALA A 25 2.02 -4.24 -21.34
CA ALA A 25 1.11 -5.39 -21.38
C ALA A 25 0.82 -5.96 -19.98
N ASP A 26 1.79 -5.85 -19.07
CA ASP A 26 1.75 -6.48 -17.76
C ASP A 26 1.12 -5.58 -16.68
N ILE A 27 0.95 -4.28 -16.95
CA ILE A 27 0.51 -3.30 -15.95
C ILE A 27 -0.88 -3.66 -15.40
N GLU A 28 -1.81 -4.03 -16.28
CA GLU A 28 -3.17 -4.38 -15.86
C GLU A 28 -3.16 -5.63 -14.97
N ALA A 29 -2.44 -6.68 -15.38
CA ALA A 29 -2.30 -7.90 -14.61
C ALA A 29 -1.74 -7.60 -13.20
N VAL A 30 -0.62 -6.89 -13.11
CA VAL A 30 0.02 -6.57 -11.82
C VAL A 30 -0.85 -5.66 -10.96
N TYR A 31 -1.54 -4.68 -11.56
CA TYR A 31 -2.39 -3.77 -10.80
C TYR A 31 -3.62 -4.48 -10.21
N THR A 32 -4.22 -5.41 -10.94
CA THR A 32 -5.40 -6.16 -10.46
C THR A 32 -5.12 -7.07 -9.26
N LEU A 33 -3.86 -7.42 -9.00
CA LEU A 33 -3.45 -8.23 -7.84
C LEU A 33 -3.61 -7.49 -6.50
N GLY A 34 -3.63 -6.16 -6.50
CA GLY A 34 -3.72 -5.39 -5.25
C GLY A 34 -3.32 -3.93 -5.33
N CYS A 35 -3.54 -3.29 -6.48
CA CYS A 35 -3.17 -1.91 -6.78
C CYS A 35 -1.66 -1.64 -6.60
N TYR A 36 -0.80 -2.51 -7.12
CA TYR A 36 0.67 -2.37 -7.00
C TYR A 36 1.24 -1.37 -8.02
N GLY A 37 2.23 -0.58 -7.56
CA GLY A 37 2.91 0.43 -8.37
C GLY A 37 2.15 1.74 -8.57
N SER A 38 2.79 2.64 -9.30
CA SER A 38 2.28 3.97 -9.64
C SER A 38 2.88 4.45 -10.96
N SER A 39 2.22 5.39 -11.62
CA SER A 39 2.81 6.11 -12.74
C SER A 39 4.01 6.95 -12.28
N SER A 40 4.97 7.14 -13.18
CA SER A 40 6.20 7.91 -12.94
C SER A 40 5.97 9.41 -12.75
N CYS A 41 4.97 9.98 -13.42
CA CYS A 41 4.81 11.42 -13.50
C CYS A 41 3.51 11.86 -12.81
N THR A 42 3.58 13.02 -12.17
CA THR A 42 2.43 13.73 -11.61
C THR A 42 1.56 14.26 -12.73
N ASN A 43 0.37 13.66 -12.90
CA ASN A 43 -0.71 14.09 -13.81
C ASN A 43 -0.29 14.12 -15.29
N THR A 44 -0.77 13.21 -16.12
CA THR A 44 -2.11 13.44 -16.68
C THR A 44 -2.73 12.18 -17.30
N LEU A 45 -1.97 11.11 -17.51
CA LEU A 45 -2.38 10.03 -18.40
C LEU A 45 -2.23 8.66 -17.74
N LYS A 46 -3.27 8.21 -17.05
CA LYS A 46 -3.33 6.85 -16.49
C LYS A 46 -3.37 5.79 -17.61
N PRO A 47 -2.94 4.54 -17.38
CA PRO A 47 -3.10 3.47 -18.36
C PRO A 47 -4.55 3.35 -18.85
N LEU A 48 -4.74 2.94 -20.11
CA LEU A 48 -6.06 2.86 -20.74
C LEU A 48 -7.06 2.01 -19.94
N PHE A 49 -6.61 0.93 -19.29
CA PHE A 49 -7.48 0.07 -18.48
C PHE A 49 -8.09 0.82 -17.28
N MET A 50 -7.38 1.79 -16.69
CA MET A 50 -7.88 2.60 -15.57
C MET A 50 -8.86 3.70 -16.02
N ARG A 51 -8.88 4.06 -17.31
CA ARG A 51 -9.71 5.15 -17.84
C ARG A 51 -11.16 4.73 -18.09
N LYS A 52 -11.39 3.45 -18.41
CA LYS A 52 -12.70 2.91 -18.86
C LYS A 52 -13.85 3.05 -17.86
N ASN A 53 -13.56 3.23 -16.56
CA ASN A 53 -14.58 3.27 -15.50
C ASN A 53 -14.87 4.67 -14.94
N ARG A 54 -14.39 5.75 -15.57
CA ARG A 54 -14.62 7.12 -15.08
C ARG A 54 -15.87 7.76 -15.70
N LYS A 55 -16.72 8.34 -14.83
CA LYS A 55 -17.86 9.18 -15.24
C LYS A 55 -17.46 10.50 -15.92
N ARG A 56 -16.21 10.95 -15.73
CA ARG A 56 -15.63 12.14 -16.37
C ARG A 56 -14.40 11.71 -17.16
N PHE A 57 -14.64 11.30 -18.39
CA PHE A 57 -13.60 11.18 -19.40
C PHE A 57 -13.14 12.61 -19.71
N ARG A 58 -11.87 12.95 -19.44
CA ARG A 58 -11.31 14.21 -19.94
C ARG A 58 -11.01 14.00 -21.43
N ASP A 59 -11.27 15.00 -22.27
CA ASP A 59 -10.97 14.88 -23.71
C ASP A 59 -9.47 14.59 -23.97
N GLN A 60 -8.59 15.04 -23.07
CA GLN A 60 -7.15 14.72 -23.07
C GLN A 60 -6.83 13.22 -22.87
N ASP A 61 -7.72 12.45 -22.24
CA ASP A 61 -7.57 11.01 -22.03
C ASP A 61 -7.89 10.20 -23.31
N ALA A 62 -8.58 10.81 -24.30
CA ALA A 62 -8.99 10.19 -25.55
C ALA A 62 -7.84 10.07 -26.57
N GLU A 63 -6.92 11.04 -26.54
CA GLU A 63 -5.91 11.26 -27.58
C GLU A 63 -4.53 10.71 -27.19
N ALA A 64 -4.37 10.27 -25.94
CA ALA A 64 -3.10 9.78 -25.43
C ALA A 64 -2.81 8.34 -25.92
N SER A 65 -2.05 8.26 -27.02
CA SER A 65 -1.41 7.05 -27.54
C SER A 65 -0.24 6.56 -26.68
N TRP A 66 0.34 7.43 -25.86
CA TRP A 66 1.47 7.14 -24.97
C TRP A 66 1.00 6.81 -23.54
N VAL A 67 1.55 5.73 -22.97
CA VAL A 67 1.35 5.32 -21.58
C VAL A 67 2.66 5.51 -20.83
N GLU A 68 2.59 6.19 -19.67
CA GLU A 68 3.76 6.42 -18.84
C GLU A 68 4.34 5.10 -18.28
N PRO A 69 5.67 5.02 -18.06
CA PRO A 69 6.28 3.88 -17.40
C PRO A 69 5.67 3.63 -16.02
N TRP A 70 5.30 2.38 -15.75
CA TRP A 70 4.74 1.96 -14.47
C TRP A 70 5.86 1.56 -13.52
N LYS A 71 5.92 2.24 -12.38
CA LYS A 71 6.97 2.06 -11.37
C LYS A 71 6.45 1.23 -10.21
N LEU A 72 7.15 0.16 -9.86
CA LEU A 72 6.98 -0.48 -8.54
C LEU A 72 7.97 0.09 -7.54
N SER A 73 7.52 0.22 -6.30
CA SER A 73 8.44 0.40 -5.18
C SER A 73 9.20 -0.89 -4.87
N MET A 74 10.37 -0.80 -4.22
CA MET A 74 11.16 -1.96 -3.82
C MET A 74 10.38 -2.93 -2.94
N MET A 75 9.62 -2.41 -1.96
CA MET A 75 8.80 -3.22 -1.06
C MET A 75 7.73 -4.00 -1.82
N GLU A 76 7.01 -3.33 -2.73
CA GLU A 76 6.01 -4.00 -3.58
C GLU A 76 6.66 -5.05 -4.49
N SER A 77 7.82 -4.73 -5.05
CA SER A 77 8.55 -5.63 -5.94
C SER A 77 9.01 -6.90 -5.23
N TYR A 78 9.62 -6.76 -4.05
CA TYR A 78 10.06 -7.92 -3.26
C TYR A 78 8.85 -8.75 -2.81
N TYR A 79 7.75 -8.10 -2.39
CA TYR A 79 6.53 -8.79 -2.00
C TYR A 79 5.94 -9.66 -3.14
N LEU A 80 5.84 -9.10 -4.35
CA LEU A 80 5.33 -9.82 -5.51
C LEU A 80 6.31 -10.92 -5.99
N LEU A 81 7.62 -10.67 -5.89
CA LEU A 81 8.65 -11.65 -6.24
C LEU A 81 8.58 -12.87 -5.32
N VAL A 82 8.45 -12.69 -4.00
CA VAL A 82 8.35 -13.79 -3.03
C VAL A 82 7.09 -14.63 -3.26
N ARG A 83 5.99 -14.01 -3.72
CA ARG A 83 4.76 -14.72 -4.10
C ARG A 83 4.85 -15.41 -5.46
N GLY A 84 5.90 -15.16 -6.23
CA GLY A 84 6.07 -15.69 -7.59
C GLY A 84 5.07 -15.12 -8.59
N GLU A 85 4.60 -13.89 -8.35
CA GLU A 85 3.66 -13.18 -9.23
C GLU A 85 4.39 -12.34 -10.29
N ILE A 86 5.66 -11.99 -10.05
CA ILE A 86 6.51 -11.25 -11.00
C ILE A 86 7.92 -11.84 -11.04
N ASN A 87 8.62 -11.60 -12.14
CA ASN A 87 10.05 -11.78 -12.26
C ASN A 87 10.76 -10.43 -12.26
N ILE A 88 11.95 -10.34 -11.68
CA ILE A 88 12.77 -9.13 -11.70
C ILE A 88 14.05 -9.43 -12.45
N VAL A 89 14.38 -8.59 -13.44
CA VAL A 89 15.60 -8.71 -14.26
C VAL A 89 16.45 -7.46 -14.08
N SER A 90 17.75 -7.65 -13.85
CA SER A 90 18.76 -6.60 -13.78
C SER A 90 19.92 -6.99 -14.69
N ASP A 91 20.35 -6.11 -15.59
CA ASP A 91 21.46 -6.36 -16.53
C ASP A 91 21.34 -7.72 -17.24
N ASP A 92 20.14 -8.01 -17.76
CA ASP A 92 19.76 -9.27 -18.42
C ASP A 92 19.85 -10.55 -17.56
N LYS A 93 20.13 -10.41 -16.26
CA LYS A 93 20.09 -11.50 -15.28
C LYS A 93 18.81 -11.44 -14.45
N GLN A 94 18.09 -12.54 -14.38
CA GLN A 94 16.97 -12.68 -13.44
C GLN A 94 17.50 -12.74 -12.00
N LEU A 95 16.99 -11.85 -11.14
CA LEU A 95 17.38 -11.78 -9.74
C LEU A 95 16.55 -12.75 -8.90
N THR A 96 17.22 -13.46 -8.00
CA THR A 96 16.57 -14.23 -6.95
C THR A 96 16.08 -13.34 -5.81
N ALA A 97 15.14 -13.82 -5.00
CA ALA A 97 14.62 -13.07 -3.85
C ALA A 97 15.74 -12.68 -2.86
N ALA A 98 16.75 -13.53 -2.66
CA ALA A 98 17.87 -13.25 -1.78
C ALA A 98 18.83 -12.19 -2.35
N GLU A 99 19.10 -12.21 -3.66
CA GLU A 99 19.89 -11.17 -4.33
C GLU A 99 19.16 -9.83 -4.30
N PHE A 100 17.86 -9.82 -4.61
CA PHE A 100 17.06 -8.60 -4.60
C PHE A 100 16.91 -7.99 -3.19
N TRP A 101 16.81 -8.83 -2.15
CA TRP A 101 16.81 -8.35 -0.76
C TRP A 101 18.09 -7.57 -0.44
N LYS A 102 19.26 -8.12 -0.81
CA LYS A 102 20.55 -7.46 -0.60
C LYS A 102 20.60 -6.11 -1.32
N GLU A 103 20.16 -6.05 -2.57
CA GLU A 103 20.07 -4.80 -3.35
C GLU A 103 19.18 -3.74 -2.67
N CYS A 104 18.04 -4.18 -2.11
CA CYS A 104 17.16 -3.28 -1.36
C CYS A 104 17.80 -2.78 -0.07
N SER A 105 18.46 -3.66 0.68
CA SER A 105 19.15 -3.31 1.94
C SER A 105 20.35 -2.39 1.75
N THR A 106 20.96 -2.36 0.57
CA THR A 106 22.11 -1.49 0.25
C THR A 106 21.73 -0.23 -0.54
N SER A 107 20.45 -0.01 -0.80
CA SER A 107 19.99 1.07 -1.68
C SER A 107 20.11 2.46 -1.04
N GLU A 108 20.29 3.49 -1.89
CA GLU A 108 20.36 4.87 -1.44
C GLU A 108 19.05 5.32 -0.76
N GLY A 109 19.17 5.89 0.44
CA GLY A 109 18.03 6.34 1.26
C GLY A 109 17.62 5.36 2.37
N VAL A 110 18.19 4.17 2.39
CA VAL A 110 18.18 3.24 3.53
C VAL A 110 19.49 3.47 4.29
N SER A 111 19.44 4.00 5.51
CA SER A 111 20.66 4.30 6.27
C SER A 111 21.35 3.03 6.76
N CYS A 112 20.58 1.96 6.97
CA CYS A 112 21.11 0.65 7.32
C CYS A 112 20.16 -0.48 6.90
N ALA A 113 20.70 -1.70 6.74
CA ALA A 113 19.91 -2.88 6.33
C ALA A 113 18.69 -3.14 7.23
N SER A 114 18.74 -2.76 8.51
CA SER A 114 17.59 -2.85 9.43
C SER A 114 16.44 -1.93 9.06
N ASP A 115 16.69 -0.74 8.49
CA ASP A 115 15.59 0.18 8.13
C ASP A 115 14.69 -0.44 7.06
N PHE A 116 15.29 -1.07 6.03
CA PHE A 116 14.51 -1.76 5.00
C PHE A 116 13.74 -2.94 5.58
N ALA A 117 14.36 -3.74 6.45
CA ALA A 117 13.70 -4.89 7.07
C ALA A 117 12.50 -4.47 7.93
N LEU A 118 12.63 -3.39 8.72
CA LEU A 118 11.56 -2.83 9.53
C LEU A 118 10.40 -2.31 8.66
N LEU A 119 10.72 -1.53 7.63
CA LEU A 119 9.73 -1.00 6.69
C LEU A 119 9.01 -2.13 5.94
N TYR A 120 9.74 -3.15 5.50
CA TYR A 120 9.16 -4.29 4.80
C TYR A 120 8.26 -5.11 5.73
N ALA A 121 8.67 -5.36 6.99
CA ALA A 121 7.84 -6.07 7.96
C ALA A 121 6.51 -5.34 8.22
N ALA A 122 6.56 -4.02 8.41
CA ALA A 122 5.35 -3.20 8.54
C ALA A 122 4.49 -3.26 7.28
N PHE A 123 5.10 -3.11 6.10
CA PHE A 123 4.43 -3.20 4.81
C PHE A 123 3.74 -4.56 4.62
N PHE A 124 4.43 -5.66 4.91
CA PHE A 124 3.93 -7.03 4.79
C PHE A 124 2.74 -7.25 5.72
N SER A 125 2.86 -6.90 7.00
CA SER A 125 1.77 -7.03 7.98
C SER A 125 0.52 -6.26 7.54
N LEU A 126 0.68 -5.02 7.08
CA LEU A 126 -0.44 -4.20 6.60
C LEU A 126 -1.06 -4.76 5.31
N ARG A 127 -0.25 -5.32 4.41
CA ARG A 127 -0.74 -5.98 3.19
C ARG A 127 -1.52 -7.25 3.48
N GLU A 128 -1.05 -8.10 4.39
CA GLU A 128 -1.76 -9.32 4.82
C GLU A 128 -3.07 -9.00 5.57
N GLN A 129 -3.13 -7.86 6.26
CA GLN A 129 -4.38 -7.34 6.82
C GLN A 129 -5.35 -6.78 5.74
N GLY A 130 -4.91 -6.71 4.48
CA GLY A 130 -5.72 -6.32 3.33
C GLY A 130 -5.74 -4.82 3.04
N TRP A 131 -4.81 -4.05 3.59
CA TRP A 131 -4.64 -2.65 3.24
C TRP A 131 -3.88 -2.51 1.92
N VAL A 132 -4.23 -1.50 1.12
CA VAL A 132 -3.37 -1.07 0.02
C VAL A 132 -2.32 -0.13 0.60
N VAL A 133 -1.06 -0.54 0.57
CA VAL A 133 0.07 0.18 1.17
C VAL A 133 0.93 0.82 0.08
N LYS A 134 1.30 2.10 0.28
CA LYS A 134 2.19 2.89 -0.59
C LYS A 134 3.24 3.61 0.25
N MET A 135 4.27 4.14 -0.42
CA MET A 135 5.28 5.00 0.20
C MET A 135 4.64 6.28 0.75
N GLY A 136 4.98 6.63 2.00
CA GLY A 136 4.37 7.75 2.74
C GLY A 136 5.08 9.09 2.58
N ARG A 137 6.22 9.17 1.89
CA ARG A 137 7.13 10.33 1.90
C ARG A 137 6.47 11.66 1.57
N SER A 138 5.46 11.67 0.70
CA SER A 138 4.69 12.87 0.33
C SER A 138 3.77 13.41 1.44
N TYR A 139 3.58 12.66 2.53
CA TYR A 139 2.59 12.93 3.57
C TYR A 139 3.19 13.04 4.97
N GLY A 140 4.52 13.06 5.08
CA GLY A 140 5.19 13.10 6.38
C GLY A 140 5.07 11.78 7.13
N GLY A 141 5.38 10.67 6.46
CA GLY A 141 5.50 9.37 7.11
C GLY A 141 6.18 8.35 6.21
N ASP A 142 6.39 7.15 6.76
CA ASP A 142 7.14 6.10 6.08
C ASP A 142 6.25 5.38 5.05
N LEU A 143 5.03 5.04 5.47
CA LEU A 143 4.03 4.41 4.63
C LEU A 143 2.72 5.18 4.68
N VAL A 144 1.87 4.93 3.70
CA VAL A 144 0.49 5.41 3.68
C VAL A 144 -0.42 4.28 3.27
N VAL A 145 -1.57 4.16 3.94
CA VAL A 145 -2.50 3.06 3.72
C VAL A 145 -3.87 3.54 3.26
N TYR A 146 -4.45 2.74 2.37
CA TYR A 146 -5.76 2.96 1.76
C TYR A 146 -6.67 1.76 2.04
N GLN A 147 -7.96 2.04 2.23
CA GLN A 147 -8.99 1.00 2.37
C GLN A 147 -9.28 0.25 1.06
N GLY A 148 -8.74 0.71 -0.05
CA GLY A 148 -8.97 0.12 -1.36
C GLY A 148 -8.14 0.87 -2.39
N ASP A 149 -8.59 0.82 -3.63
CA ASP A 149 -7.90 1.44 -4.75
C ASP A 149 -7.69 2.96 -4.53
N PRO A 150 -6.44 3.46 -4.62
CA PRO A 150 -6.10 4.88 -4.49
C PRO A 150 -6.84 5.82 -5.46
N ASP A 151 -7.39 5.30 -6.55
CA ASP A 151 -8.20 6.08 -7.51
C ASP A 151 -9.59 6.42 -6.97
N PHE A 152 -10.13 5.58 -6.10
CA PHE A 152 -11.49 5.70 -5.58
C PHE A 152 -11.53 6.07 -4.10
N PHE A 153 -10.48 5.72 -3.34
CA PHE A 153 -10.40 5.94 -1.91
C PHE A 153 -9.25 6.88 -1.56
N HIS A 154 -9.52 7.86 -0.69
CA HIS A 154 -8.46 8.61 -0.05
C HIS A 154 -7.71 7.74 0.97
N SER A 155 -6.42 7.99 1.11
CA SER A 155 -5.61 7.36 2.15
C SER A 155 -6.10 7.78 3.53
N GLN A 156 -5.98 6.86 4.48
CA GLN A 156 -6.61 7.00 5.80
C GLN A 156 -5.59 7.23 6.89
N PHE A 157 -4.52 6.45 6.86
CA PHE A 157 -3.44 6.56 7.82
C PHE A 157 -2.14 6.87 7.12
N CYS A 158 -1.39 7.79 7.75
CA CYS A 158 0.03 7.96 7.55
C CYS A 158 0.71 7.10 8.62
N VAL A 159 1.57 6.17 8.22
CA VAL A 159 2.18 5.20 9.12
C VAL A 159 3.63 5.61 9.39
N LEU A 160 3.98 5.68 10.66
CA LEU A 160 5.35 5.86 11.14
C LEU A 160 5.85 4.51 11.64
N VAL A 161 6.97 4.05 11.11
CA VAL A 161 7.55 2.73 11.42
C VAL A 161 8.78 2.91 12.29
N LYS A 162 8.89 2.08 13.31
CA LYS A 162 10.01 2.11 14.24
C LYS A 162 10.35 0.73 14.77
N ASP A 163 11.62 0.49 15.07
CA ASP A 163 12.03 -0.68 15.83
C ASP A 163 11.64 -0.55 17.30
N SER A 164 10.86 -1.49 17.80
CA SER A 164 10.48 -1.62 19.22
C SER A 164 11.67 -1.64 20.19
N LYS A 165 12.84 -2.12 19.74
CA LYS A 165 14.06 -2.21 20.58
C LYS A 165 14.79 -0.88 20.71
N THR A 166 14.49 0.10 19.85
CA THR A 166 15.13 1.42 19.90
C THR A 166 14.54 2.29 21.02
N THR A 167 15.08 3.50 21.19
CA THR A 167 14.59 4.49 22.17
C THR A 167 13.08 4.71 22.05
N PRO A 168 12.37 5.19 23.08
CA PRO A 168 10.93 5.50 22.97
C PRO A 168 10.64 6.54 21.88
N TRP A 169 9.38 6.64 21.43
CA TRP A 169 8.96 7.67 20.47
C TRP A 169 9.36 9.06 20.94
N ASN A 170 10.08 9.80 20.08
CA ASN A 170 10.33 11.21 20.34
C ASN A 170 9.07 12.00 20.02
N TRP A 171 8.44 12.55 21.06
CA TRP A 171 7.21 13.32 20.94
C TRP A 171 7.33 14.48 19.95
N LEU A 172 8.48 15.14 19.87
CA LEU A 172 8.68 16.23 18.90
C LEU A 172 8.65 15.72 17.47
N SER A 173 9.29 14.59 17.18
CA SER A 173 9.29 13.99 15.84
C SER A 173 7.89 13.53 15.45
N VAL A 174 7.21 12.81 16.34
CA VAL A 174 5.83 12.35 16.08
C VAL A 174 4.88 13.54 15.88
N SER A 175 4.99 14.58 16.70
CA SER A 175 4.15 15.79 16.58
C SER A 175 4.38 16.53 15.26
N ARG A 176 5.63 16.57 14.76
CA ARG A 176 5.95 17.15 13.45
C ARG A 176 5.24 16.40 12.33
N GLU A 177 5.36 15.08 12.30
CA GLU A 177 4.71 14.27 11.26
C GLU A 177 3.18 14.27 11.37
N MET A 178 2.66 14.32 12.59
CA MET A 178 1.25 14.51 12.84
C MET A 178 0.73 15.83 12.25
N ARG A 179 1.48 16.92 12.37
CA ARG A 179 1.12 18.21 11.77
C ARG A 179 1.04 18.12 10.24
N VAL A 180 2.00 17.47 9.60
CA VAL A 180 2.03 17.31 8.13
C VAL A 180 0.86 16.43 7.67
N SER A 181 0.66 15.29 8.34
CA SER A 181 -0.43 14.36 8.05
C SER A 181 -1.81 15.03 8.16
N GLN A 182 -1.98 15.93 9.12
CA GLN A 182 -3.22 16.67 9.32
C GLN A 182 -3.58 17.61 8.15
N GLN A 183 -2.59 18.17 7.45
CA GLN A 183 -2.85 19.02 6.28
C GLN A 183 -3.55 18.24 5.15
N THR A 184 -3.36 16.92 5.11
CA THR A 184 -4.01 16.02 4.14
C THR A 184 -5.14 15.19 4.74
N ALA A 185 -5.63 15.59 5.93
CA ALA A 185 -6.71 14.94 6.67
C ALA A 185 -6.46 13.45 7.00
N LYS A 186 -5.19 13.07 7.19
CA LYS A 186 -4.77 11.71 7.55
C LYS A 186 -4.58 11.57 9.05
N GLU A 187 -4.93 10.40 9.57
CA GLU A 187 -4.63 10.01 10.94
C GLU A 187 -3.23 9.39 10.99
N VAL A 188 -2.51 9.55 12.09
CA VAL A 188 -1.18 8.94 12.26
C VAL A 188 -1.34 7.56 12.89
N MET A 189 -0.72 6.56 12.30
CA MET A 189 -0.58 5.22 12.84
C MET A 189 0.89 5.00 13.22
N LEU A 190 1.14 4.73 14.49
CA LEU A 190 2.44 4.32 14.99
C LEU A 190 2.56 2.82 14.84
N CYS A 191 3.63 2.36 14.21
CA CYS A 191 3.90 0.97 13.92
C CYS A 191 5.24 0.59 14.56
N GLU A 192 5.18 -0.21 15.61
CA GLU A 192 6.35 -0.76 16.28
C GLU A 192 6.61 -2.16 15.76
N VAL A 193 7.85 -2.38 15.30
CA VAL A 193 8.28 -3.64 14.70
C VAL A 193 9.35 -4.26 15.58
N THR A 194 9.20 -5.53 15.92
CA THR A 194 10.25 -6.33 16.56
C THR A 194 10.75 -7.37 15.58
N LEU A 195 11.96 -7.20 15.07
CA LEU A 195 12.62 -8.22 14.25
C LEU A 195 13.01 -9.41 15.15
N LEU A 196 12.58 -10.60 14.73
CA LEU A 196 12.87 -11.88 15.41
C LEU A 196 14.14 -12.53 14.87
N GLU A 197 14.53 -12.19 13.65
CA GLU A 197 15.70 -12.69 12.94
C GLU A 197 16.57 -11.51 12.47
N ASP A 198 17.76 -11.78 11.96
CA ASP A 198 18.64 -10.73 11.43
C ASP A 198 18.03 -10.05 10.20
N ALA A 199 18.21 -8.72 10.10
CA ALA A 199 17.72 -7.92 8.97
C ALA A 199 18.33 -8.34 7.61
N ALA A 200 19.45 -9.07 7.62
CA ALA A 200 20.07 -9.60 6.41
C ALA A 200 19.32 -10.80 5.82
N VAL A 201 18.46 -11.47 6.61
CA VAL A 201 17.69 -12.63 6.17
C VAL A 201 16.52 -12.14 5.30
N PRO A 202 16.39 -12.61 4.04
CA PRO A 202 15.27 -12.26 3.19
C PRO A 202 13.95 -12.69 3.81
N GLY A 203 13.00 -11.76 3.92
CA GLY A 203 11.66 -12.07 4.45
C GLY A 203 11.67 -12.32 5.96
N CYS A 204 12.63 -11.69 6.67
CA CYS A 204 12.79 -11.73 8.11
C CYS A 204 11.45 -11.70 8.86
N LYS A 205 11.27 -12.66 9.78
CA LYS A 205 10.08 -12.71 10.62
C LYS A 205 10.08 -11.57 11.64
N ALA A 206 8.93 -10.93 11.79
CA ALA A 206 8.76 -9.83 12.72
C ALA A 206 7.38 -9.87 13.37
N THR A 207 7.30 -9.38 14.61
CA THR A 207 6.04 -8.99 15.23
C THR A 207 5.81 -7.51 14.99
N VAL A 208 4.57 -7.14 14.65
CA VAL A 208 4.21 -5.77 14.28
C VAL A 208 3.01 -5.34 15.09
N ASP A 209 3.20 -4.33 15.94
CA ASP A 209 2.17 -3.73 16.77
C ASP A 209 1.84 -2.32 16.26
N CYS A 210 0.55 -2.08 15.98
CA CYS A 210 0.09 -0.81 15.43
C CYS A 210 -0.85 -0.11 16.42
N ALA A 211 -0.57 1.16 16.71
CA ALA A 211 -1.43 2.04 17.50
C ALA A 211 -1.83 3.27 16.66
N VAL A 212 -3.11 3.64 16.67
CA VAL A 212 -3.54 4.87 16.00
C VAL A 212 -3.52 6.02 16.98
N MET A 213 -2.78 7.06 16.61
CA MET A 213 -2.70 8.29 17.39
C MET A 213 -3.92 9.16 17.10
N LEU A 214 -4.71 9.41 18.14
CA LEU A 214 -5.83 10.32 18.06
C LEU A 214 -5.35 11.76 18.04
N ARG A 215 -6.14 12.63 17.39
CA ARG A 215 -5.92 14.06 17.47
C ARG A 215 -6.00 14.50 18.93
N TRP A 216 -4.93 15.14 19.41
CA TRP A 216 -4.97 15.85 20.68
C TRP A 216 -5.96 17.00 20.53
N MET A 217 -7.09 16.92 21.24
CA MET A 217 -8.10 17.98 21.31
C MET A 217 -7.93 18.69 22.66
N LEU A 218 -8.12 20.00 22.70
CA LEU A 218 -8.08 20.73 23.97
C LEU A 218 -9.25 20.29 24.88
N GLN A 219 -8.98 20.23 26.19
CA GLN A 219 -9.87 19.74 27.24
C GLN A 219 -11.32 20.26 27.19
N HIS A 220 -11.53 21.50 26.73
CA HIS A 220 -12.86 22.10 26.65
C HIS A 220 -13.73 21.56 25.49
N GLU A 221 -13.20 20.72 24.61
CA GLU A 221 -13.96 20.03 23.55
C GLU A 221 -14.37 18.58 23.92
N GLU A 222 -13.98 18.06 25.09
CA GLU A 222 -13.85 16.62 25.35
C GLU A 222 -15.16 15.87 25.66
N LEU A 223 -16.16 16.50 26.29
CA LEU A 223 -17.34 15.77 26.78
C LEU A 223 -18.32 15.40 25.65
N GLY A 224 -18.07 14.25 25.01
CA GLY A 224 -18.97 13.59 24.05
C GLY A 224 -18.42 13.44 22.63
N LYS A 225 -17.50 14.32 22.21
CA LYS A 225 -16.88 14.25 20.88
C LYS A 225 -15.89 13.08 20.76
N GLU A 226 -15.19 12.72 21.83
CA GLU A 226 -14.22 11.61 21.83
C GLU A 226 -14.86 10.27 21.47
N ARG A 227 -16.02 9.94 22.04
CA ARG A 227 -16.75 8.69 21.71
C ARG A 227 -17.14 8.64 20.25
N GLN A 228 -17.51 9.78 19.65
CA GLN A 228 -17.82 9.86 18.22
C GLN A 228 -16.57 9.69 17.35
N VAL A 229 -15.46 10.32 17.72
CA VAL A 229 -14.17 10.19 17.04
C VAL A 229 -13.69 8.73 17.11
N LEU A 230 -13.69 8.14 18.30
CA LEU A 230 -13.33 6.74 18.53
C LEU A 230 -14.26 5.78 17.77
N GLY A 231 -15.56 6.09 17.68
CA GLY A 231 -16.51 5.34 16.86
C GLY A 231 -16.21 5.44 15.35
N LYS A 232 -15.84 6.63 14.86
CA LYS A 232 -15.42 6.83 13.45
C LYS A 232 -14.10 6.10 13.16
N LEU A 233 -13.14 6.15 14.07
CA LEU A 233 -11.86 5.44 13.96
C LEU A 233 -12.03 3.93 14.03
N LYS A 234 -12.85 3.40 14.95
CA LYS A 234 -13.19 1.98 14.99
C LYS A 234 -13.78 1.53 13.65
N LYS A 235 -14.64 2.35 13.01
CA LYS A 235 -15.15 2.06 11.66
C LYS A 235 -14.07 2.13 10.57
N LYS A 236 -13.02 2.95 10.74
CA LYS A 236 -11.89 3.03 9.80
C LYS A 236 -10.93 1.85 9.96
N LEU A 237 -10.64 1.46 11.20
CA LEU A 237 -9.75 0.35 11.60
C LEU A 237 -10.30 -1.04 11.25
N ILE A 238 -11.59 -1.17 10.90
CA ILE A 238 -12.11 -2.42 10.35
C ILE A 238 -11.29 -2.76 9.11
N ALA A 239 -10.59 -3.88 9.18
CA ALA A 239 -9.77 -4.39 8.08
C ALA A 239 -10.55 -4.28 6.76
N PRO A 240 -9.94 -3.72 5.70
CA PRO A 240 -10.62 -3.51 4.42
C PRO A 240 -11.24 -4.81 3.89
N VAL A 241 -10.55 -5.94 4.07
CA VAL A 241 -11.03 -7.27 3.69
C VAL A 241 -12.33 -7.65 4.41
N LEU A 242 -12.46 -7.35 5.71
CA LEU A 242 -13.69 -7.60 6.46
C LEU A 242 -14.83 -6.68 5.99
N LYS A 243 -14.50 -5.44 5.59
CA LYS A 243 -15.47 -4.50 5.00
C LYS A 243 -15.93 -4.96 3.61
N ILE A 244 -15.00 -5.38 2.76
CA ILE A 244 -15.25 -5.85 1.40
C ILE A 244 -16.08 -7.15 1.46
N LYS A 245 -15.70 -8.13 2.28
CA LYS A 245 -16.50 -9.36 2.50
C LYS A 245 -17.91 -9.02 2.97
N LYS A 246 -18.07 -8.17 4.00
CA LYS A 246 -19.40 -7.74 4.47
C LYS A 246 -20.22 -7.00 3.40
N GLN A 247 -19.57 -6.25 2.51
CA GLN A 247 -20.25 -5.58 1.40
C GLN A 247 -20.69 -6.57 0.31
N GLN A 248 -19.83 -7.51 -0.06
CA GLN A 248 -20.13 -8.58 -1.02
C GLN A 248 -21.25 -9.48 -0.49
N GLU A 249 -21.22 -9.87 0.79
CA GLU A 249 -22.28 -10.63 1.46
C GLU A 249 -23.61 -9.88 1.45
N LYS A 250 -23.60 -8.57 1.72
CA LYS A 250 -24.81 -7.73 1.64
C LYS A 250 -25.36 -7.61 0.23
N GLN A 251 -24.50 -7.49 -0.78
CA GLN A 251 -24.91 -7.45 -2.19
C GLN A 251 -25.49 -8.79 -2.63
N ALA A 252 -24.86 -9.91 -2.26
CA ALA A 252 -25.36 -11.26 -2.52
C ALA A 252 -26.71 -11.51 -1.84
N LYS A 253 -26.91 -11.01 -0.61
CA LYS A 253 -28.18 -11.12 0.12
C LYS A 253 -29.29 -10.30 -0.54
N LYS A 254 -29.01 -9.07 -0.97
CA LYS A 254 -29.98 -8.25 -1.73
C LYS A 254 -30.38 -8.88 -3.07
N GLN A 255 -29.44 -9.51 -3.77
CA GLN A 255 -29.74 -10.22 -5.02
C GLN A 255 -30.64 -11.44 -4.78
N LYS A 256 -30.41 -12.19 -3.69
CA LYS A 256 -31.27 -13.32 -3.27
C LYS A 256 -32.68 -12.88 -2.87
N GLU A 257 -32.81 -11.77 -2.14
CA GLU A 257 -34.11 -11.21 -1.76
C GLU A 257 -34.90 -10.74 -3.00
N SER A 258 -34.24 -10.07 -3.96
CA SER A 258 -34.88 -9.62 -5.21
C SER A 258 -35.28 -10.75 -6.17
N THR A 259 -34.65 -11.92 -6.07
CA THR A 259 -34.99 -13.09 -6.90
C THR A 259 -36.13 -13.89 -6.27
N THR A 260 -36.22 -13.89 -4.94
CA THR A 260 -37.31 -14.56 -4.19
C THR A 260 -38.63 -13.79 -4.30
N GLU A 261 -38.59 -12.45 -4.29
CA GLU A 261 -39.79 -11.62 -4.54
C GLU A 261 -40.33 -11.78 -5.96
N LYS A 262 -39.46 -11.94 -6.96
CA LYS A 262 -39.88 -12.17 -8.36
C LYS A 262 -40.49 -13.56 -8.60
N SER A 263 -40.17 -14.55 -7.77
CA SER A 263 -40.79 -15.89 -7.83
C SER A 263 -42.12 -16.01 -7.07
N SER A 264 -42.44 -15.06 -6.18
CA SER A 264 -43.69 -15.04 -5.42
C SER A 264 -44.84 -14.25 -6.08
N VAL A 265 -44.57 -13.61 -7.22
CA VAL A 265 -45.53 -12.79 -7.99
C VAL A 265 -45.93 -13.49 -9.30
N LYS A 266 -45.74 -14.80 -9.41
CA LYS A 266 -46.24 -15.65 -10.51
C LYS A 266 -47.21 -16.69 -9.99
#